data_AF-A0AAJ1PWE1-F1
#
_entry.id   AF-A0AAJ1PWE1-F1
#
_cell.length_a   1.000
_cell.length_b   1.000
_cell.length_c   1.000
_cell.angle_alpha   90.00
_cell.angle_beta   90.00
_cell.angle_gamma   90.00
#
_symmetry.space_group_name_H-M   'P 1'
#
loop_
_entity.id
_entity.type
_entity.pdbx_description
1 polymer ?
#
loop_
_entity_poly.entity_id
_entity_poly.type
_entity_poly.pdbx_seq_one_letter_code
_entity_poly.pdbx_strand_id
1 'polypeptide(L)' 'MDDFEEMIEVGRQYRIDFMLDMVLNHCSIEHEWFKKALAGDRYYQDFFILRDNPTDWVSKFGGNAWAP' A
#
# COMPACT_ATOMS: atom_id res chain seq x y z
N MET A 1 5.16 -10.97 15.07
CA MET A 1 4.65 -12.02 14.15
C MET A 1 4.06 -13.17 14.95
N ASP A 2 4.60 -13.40 16.14
CA ASP A 2 4.20 -14.39 17.14
C ASP A 2 2.67 -14.49 17.33
N ASP A 3 1.96 -13.37 17.53
CA ASP A 3 0.49 -13.40 17.67
C ASP A 3 -0.24 -13.96 16.44
N PHE A 4 0.25 -13.65 15.23
CA PHE A 4 -0.35 -14.15 13.99
C PHE A 4 -0.05 -15.64 13.79
N GLU A 5 1.14 -16.08 14.18
CA GLU A 5 1.54 -17.49 14.16
C GLU A 5 0.72 -18.31 15.16
N GLU A 6 0.50 -17.80 16.38
CA GLU A 6 -0.38 -18.41 17.38
C GLU A 6 -1.81 -18.52 16.85
N MET A 7 -2.35 -17.45 16.25
CA MET A 7 -3.68 -17.48 15.64
C MET A 7 -3.80 -18.57 14.56
N ILE A 8 -2.78 -18.73 13.71
CA ILE A 8 -2.73 -19.79 12.69
C ILE A 8 -2.73 -21.16 13.35
N GLU A 9 -1.91 -21.37 14.38
CA GLU A 9 -1.79 -22.65 15.07
C GLU A 9 -3.12 -23.07 15.72
N VAL A 10 -3.77 -22.15 16.43
CA VAL A 10 -5.09 -22.38 17.03
C VAL A 10 -6.13 -22.67 15.95
N GLY A 11 -6.19 -21.88 14.88
CA GLY A 11 -7.17 -22.08 13.80
C GLY A 11 -7.07 -23.46 13.13
N ARG A 12 -5.85 -23.98 12.95
CA ARG A 12 -5.63 -25.33 12.40
C ARG A 12 -6.26 -26.44 13.25
N GLN A 13 -6.29 -26.29 14.57
CA GLN A 13 -6.95 -27.24 15.47
C GLN A 13 -8.46 -27.35 15.19
N TYR A 14 -9.05 -26.28 14.65
CA TYR A 14 -10.46 -26.18 14.26
C TYR A 14 -10.70 -26.35 12.76
N ARG A 15 -9.68 -26.74 11.97
CA ARG A 15 -9.75 -26.83 10.51
C ARG A 15 -10.13 -25.51 9.83
N ILE A 16 -9.65 -24.41 10.39
CA ILE A 16 -9.79 -23.06 9.82
C ILE A 16 -8.49 -22.70 9.11
N ASP A 17 -8.61 -22.33 7.84
CA ASP A 17 -7.52 -21.75 7.05
C ASP A 17 -7.69 -20.23 6.95
N PHE A 18 -6.57 -19.52 6.90
CA PHE A 18 -6.53 -18.06 6.84
C PHE A 18 -6.16 -17.60 5.44
N MET A 19 -7.01 -16.75 4.86
CA MET A 19 -6.73 -16.04 3.61
C MET A 19 -6.33 -14.60 3.95
N LEU A 20 -5.19 -14.15 3.41
CA LEU A 20 -4.74 -12.78 3.55
C LEU A 20 -5.20 -11.95 2.35
N ASP A 21 -5.77 -10.79 2.63
CA ASP A 21 -6.02 -9.77 1.62
C ASP A 21 -4.72 -9.00 1.34
N MET A 22 -4.43 -8.74 0.08
CA MET A 22 -3.23 -8.04 -0.37
C MET A 22 -3.61 -6.84 -1.23
N VAL A 23 -3.33 -5.64 -0.72
CA VAL A 23 -3.53 -4.39 -1.47
C VAL A 23 -2.29 -4.10 -2.31
N LEU A 24 -2.31 -4.52 -3.57
CA LEU A 24 -1.15 -4.40 -4.47
C LEU A 24 -1.08 -3.05 -5.20
N ASN A 25 -2.19 -2.31 -5.27
CA ASN A 25 -2.30 -1.12 -6.10
C ASN A 25 -1.64 0.11 -5.47
N HIS A 26 -1.64 0.23 -4.15
CA HIS A 26 -1.17 1.42 -3.44
C HIS A 26 -0.67 1.09 -2.04
N CYS A 27 0.21 1.93 -1.51
CA CYS A 27 0.66 1.88 -0.12
C CYS A 27 0.41 3.21 0.59
N SER A 28 0.55 3.23 1.91
CA SER A 28 0.44 4.45 2.72
C SER A 28 1.49 5.50 2.32
N ILE A 29 1.15 6.79 2.46
CA ILE A 29 2.11 7.89 2.34
C ILE A 29 3.21 7.83 3.42
N GLU A 30 2.93 7.14 4.53
CA GLU A 30 3.91 6.94 5.60
C GLU A 30 4.90 5.80 5.28
N HIS A 31 4.65 5.02 4.21
CA HIS A 31 5.49 3.90 3.82
C HIS A 31 6.87 4.38 3.38
N GLU A 32 7.91 3.64 3.74
CA GLU A 32 9.30 4.00 3.48
C GLU A 32 9.57 4.28 2.01
N TRP A 33 8.96 3.49 1.10
CA TRP A 33 9.09 3.68 -0.34
C TRP A 33 8.59 5.07 -0.77
N PHE A 34 7.43 5.51 -0.29
CA PHE A 34 6.88 6.81 -0.65
C PHE A 34 7.72 7.95 -0.06
N LYS A 35 8.16 7.80 1.20
CA LYS A 35 9.08 8.77 1.83
C LYS A 35 10.40 8.92 1.06
N LYS A 36 10.99 7.81 0.60
CA LYS A 36 12.22 7.83 -0.21
C LYS A 36 11.99 8.42 -1.60
N ALA A 37 10.86 8.12 -2.24
CA ALA A 37 10.50 8.72 -3.53
C ALA A 37 10.39 10.25 -3.43
N LEU A 38 9.71 10.75 -2.38
CA LEU A 38 9.61 12.20 -2.10
C LEU A 38 10.95 12.83 -1.72
N ALA A 39 11.86 12.08 -1.09
CA ALA A 39 13.22 12.53 -0.82
C ALA A 39 14.12 12.61 -2.07
N GLY A 40 13.63 12.20 -3.24
CA GLY A 40 14.34 12.30 -4.52
C GLY A 40 15.05 11.02 -4.98
N ASP A 41 14.86 9.89 -4.28
CA ASP A 41 15.47 8.62 -4.69
C ASP A 41 14.82 8.09 -5.97
N ARG A 42 15.56 8.13 -7.08
CA ARG A 42 15.09 7.73 -8.41
C ARG A 42 14.55 6.29 -8.45
N TYR A 43 15.17 5.37 -7.71
CA TYR A 43 14.72 3.97 -7.69
C TYR A 43 13.31 3.84 -7.13
N TYR A 44 13.00 4.57 -6.05
CA TYR A 44 11.67 4.55 -5.45
C TYR A 44 10.68 5.47 -6.16
N GLN A 45 11.15 6.52 -6.86
CA GLN A 45 10.26 7.35 -7.69
C GLN A 45 9.58 6.52 -8.79
N ASP A 46 10.28 5.54 -9.37
CA ASP A 46 9.72 4.64 -10.39
C ASP A 46 8.59 3.73 -9.87
N PHE A 47 8.38 3.65 -8.55
CA PHE A 47 7.28 2.86 -7.96
C PHE A 47 5.96 3.63 -7.95
N PHE A 48 5.98 4.95 -8.17
CA PHE A 48 4.82 5.82 -8.06
C PHE A 48 4.61 6.65 -9.32
N ILE A 49 3.38 7.12 -9.53
CA ILE A 49 3.06 8.01 -10.65
C ILE A 49 3.25 9.45 -10.18
N LEU A 50 4.44 10.01 -10.42
CA LEU A 50 4.78 11.41 -10.12
C LEU A 50 4.73 12.25 -11.40
N ARG A 51 4.07 13.41 -11.36
CA ARG A 51 3.91 14.30 -12.53
C ARG A 51 3.88 15.77 -12.13
N ASP A 52 4.57 16.60 -12.91
CA ASP A 52 4.53 18.05 -12.75
C ASP A 52 3.21 18.67 -13.23
N ASN A 53 2.62 18.10 -14.29
CA ASN A 53 1.35 18.53 -14.85
C ASN A 53 0.29 17.42 -14.65
N PRO A 54 -0.53 17.49 -13.59
CA PRO A 54 -1.56 16.49 -13.32
C PRO A 54 -2.73 16.56 -14.31
N THR A 55 -3.44 15.45 -14.47
CA THR A 55 -4.70 15.41 -15.24
C THR A 55 -5.89 15.83 -14.37
N ASP A 56 -7.08 15.85 -14.95
CA ASP A 56 -8.36 16.08 -14.28
C ASP A 56 -9.01 14.79 -13.74
N TRP A 57 -8.23 13.72 -13.57
CA TRP A 57 -8.74 12.45 -13.05
C TRP A 57 -9.31 12.60 -11.65
N VAL A 58 -10.39 11.88 -11.38
CA VAL A 58 -11.15 11.95 -10.13
C VAL A 58 -10.82 10.75 -9.26
N SER A 59 -10.55 10.99 -7.98
CA SER A 59 -10.33 9.93 -7.00
C SER A 59 -11.59 9.09 -6.82
N LYS A 60 -11.41 7.80 -6.52
CA LYS A 60 -12.53 6.90 -6.18
C LYS A 60 -13.32 7.40 -4.96
N PHE A 61 -12.69 8.18 -4.09
CA PHE A 61 -13.32 8.78 -2.90
C PHE A 61 -13.84 10.21 -3.15
N GLY A 62 -13.81 10.70 -4.39
CA GLY A 62 -14.19 12.06 -4.76
C GLY A 62 -13.03 13.07 -4.65
N GLY A 63 -13.14 14.18 -5.38
CA GLY A 63 -12.06 15.16 -5.52
C GLY A 63 -11.00 14.76 -6.55
N ASN A 64 -9.95 15.56 -6.69
CA ASN A 64 -8.87 15.31 -7.64
C ASN A 64 -8.05 14.06 -7.22
N ALA A 65 -7.69 13.21 -8.18
CA ALA A 65 -6.85 12.02 -7.94
C ALA A 65 -5.37 12.34 -7.72
N TRP A 66 -4.94 13.57 -8.01
CA TRP A 66 -3.57 14.05 -7.80
C TRP A 66 -3.47 14.86 -6.52
N ALA A 67 -2.39 14.64 -5.77
CA ALA A 67 -2.07 15.36 -4.53
C ALA A 67 -0.77 16.18 -4.71
N PRO A 68 -0.63 17.31 -4.00
CA PRO A 68 0.60 18.11 -4.00
C PRO A 68 1.78 17.39 -3.35
#